data_AF-A0A392U2R2-F1
#
_entry.id   AF-A0A392U2R2-F1
#
_cell.length_a   1.000
_cell.length_b   1.000
_cell.length_c   1.000
_cell.angle_alpha   90.00
_cell.angle_beta   90.00
_cell.angle_gamma   90.00
#
_symmetry.space_group_name_H-M   'P 1'
#
loop_
_entity.id
_entity.type
_entity.pdbx_description
1 polymer ?
#
loop_
_entity_poly.entity_id
_entity_poly.type
_entity_poly.pdbx_seq_one_letter_code
_entity_poly.pdbx_strand_id
1 'polypeptide(L)' 'MFASLRVEENTEVDALPVVCEFVDIFPDDILDLPPEREVEFSIGIVPGTSPILMAPYRMSAAEL' A
#
# COMPACT_ATOMS: atom_id res chain seq x y z
N MET A 1 5.04 -11.99 -5.57
CA MET A 1 6.49 -11.76 -5.73
C MET A 1 6.67 -10.29 -6.11
N PHE A 2 6.37 -9.37 -5.19
CA PHE A 2 6.69 -7.95 -5.34
C PHE A 2 7.80 -7.63 -4.35
N ALA A 3 8.91 -8.36 -4.46
CA ALA A 3 10.09 -8.11 -3.67
C ALA A 3 11.11 -7.48 -4.59
N SER A 4 11.71 -6.37 -4.15
CA SER A 4 12.87 -5.68 -4.73
C SER A 4 12.55 -4.48 -5.63
N LEU A 5 11.83 -3.48 -5.12
CA LEU A 5 12.24 -2.11 -5.40
C LEU A 5 13.42 -1.85 -4.47
N ARG A 6 14.62 -1.75 -5.05
CA ARG A 6 15.85 -1.53 -4.32
C ARG A 6 15.69 -0.26 -3.50
N VAL A 7 15.62 -0.42 -2.19
CA VAL A 7 15.68 0.66 -1.23
C VAL A 7 17.12 1.16 -1.22
N GLU A 8 17.48 1.94 -2.23
CA GLU A 8 18.72 2.70 -2.25
C GLU A 8 18.38 4.19 -2.17
N GLU A 9 17.71 4.60 -1.09
CA GLU A 9 17.68 6.00 -0.64
C GLU A 9 17.23 6.11 0.84
N ASN A 10 17.73 5.25 1.74
CA ASN A 10 17.29 5.26 3.16
C ASN A 10 18.00 6.30 4.05
N THR A 11 18.96 7.07 3.54
CA THR A 11 19.79 7.92 4.43
C THR A 11 19.29 9.36 4.57
N GLU A 12 18.47 9.85 3.65
CA GLU A 12 18.04 11.26 3.63
C GLU A 12 16.60 11.45 4.14
N VAL A 13 15.71 10.50 3.86
CA VAL A 13 14.30 10.50 4.30
C VAL A 13 14.15 10.28 5.80
N ASP A 14 14.96 9.42 6.41
CA ASP A 14 14.97 9.17 7.86
C ASP A 14 15.34 10.42 8.67
N ALA A 15 16.08 11.35 8.08
CA ALA A 15 16.48 12.60 8.72
C ALA A 15 15.39 13.69 8.65
N LEU A 16 14.29 13.45 7.92
CA LEU A 16 13.17 14.37 7.89
C LEU A 16 12.49 14.37 9.26
N PRO A 17 12.31 15.54 9.92
CA PRO A 17 11.71 15.63 11.24
C PRO A 17 10.34 14.94 11.30
N VAL A 18 9.57 15.03 10.22
CA VAL A 18 8.24 14.41 10.12
C VAL A 18 8.32 12.88 10.14
N VAL A 19 9.35 12.27 9.53
CA VAL A 19 9.50 10.80 9.52
C VAL A 19 9.95 10.31 10.90
N CYS A 20 10.89 11.03 11.53
CA CYS A 20 11.31 10.77 12.90
C CYS A 20 10.18 10.89 13.95
N GLU A 21 9.16 11.70 13.69
CA GLU A 21 7.99 11.86 14.54
C GLU A 21 6.96 10.71 14.39
N PHE A 22 7.06 9.91 13.32
CA PHE A 22 6.08 8.87 12.96
C PHE A 22 6.74 7.52 12.61
N VAL A 23 7.87 7.19 13.24
CA VAL A 23 8.64 5.95 12.99
C VAL A 23 7.80 4.69 13.24
N ASP A 24 6.80 4.78 14.11
CA ASP A 24 5.82 3.75 14.43
C ASP A 24 4.74 3.55 13.35
N ILE A 25 4.51 4.54 12.48
CA ILE A 25 3.56 4.48 11.37
C ILE A 25 4.21 3.86 10.12
N PHE A 26 5.53 3.99 9.98
CA PHE A 26 6.31 3.46 8.87
C PHE A 26 7.40 2.50 9.38
N PRO A 27 7.03 1.38 10.02
CA PRO A 27 8.01 0.39 10.43
C PRO A 27 8.74 -0.17 9.21
N ASP A 28 10.06 -0.36 9.32
CA ASP A 28 10.90 -0.98 8.28
C ASP A 28 10.37 -2.35 7.84
N ASP A 29 9.66 -3.02 8.73
CA ASP A 29 8.94 -4.27 8.51
C ASP A 29 7.51 -3.99 8.01
N ILE A 30 7.37 -3.46 6.79
CA ILE A 30 6.07 -3.43 6.11
C ILE A 30 5.67 -4.88 5.80
N LEU A 31 4.86 -5.49 6.67
CA LEU A 31 4.20 -6.74 6.36
C LEU A 31 3.22 -6.47 5.22
N ASP A 32 3.20 -7.31 4.18
CA ASP A 32 2.28 -7.22 3.02
C ASP A 32 0.77 -7.25 3.40
N LEU A 33 0.47 -7.39 4.69
CA LEU A 33 -0.86 -7.36 5.24
C LEU A 33 -1.20 -5.94 5.71
N PRO A 34 -2.43 -5.46 5.44
CA PRO A 34 -2.87 -4.21 6.05
C PRO A 34 -2.69 -4.30 7.56
N PRO A 35 -2.28 -3.21 8.23
CA PRO A 35 -2.16 -3.16 9.68
C PRO A 35 -3.42 -3.71 10.33
N GLU A 36 -3.25 -4.38 11.47
CA GLU A 36 -4.37 -4.88 12.25
C GLU A 36 -5.30 -3.70 12.57
N ARG A 37 -6.50 -3.70 11.97
CA ARG A 37 -7.48 -2.65 12.20
C ARG A 37 -8.34 -3.06 13.38
N GLU A 38 -8.57 -2.13 14.30
CA GLU A 38 -9.46 -2.36 15.45
C GLU A 38 -10.90 -2.70 15.05
N VAL A 39 -11.30 -2.38 13.81
CA VAL A 39 -12.66 -2.56 13.30
C VAL A 39 -12.63 -3.19 11.91
N GLU A 40 -13.54 -4.14 11.67
CA GLU A 40 -13.80 -4.71 10.35
C GLU A 40 -14.57 -3.71 9.48
N PHE A 41 -14.03 -3.40 8.30
CA PHE A 41 -14.66 -2.46 7.37
C PHE A 41 -15.54 -3.20 6.38
N SER A 42 -16.81 -2.80 6.29
CA SER A 42 -17.75 -3.26 5.28
C SER A 42 -17.98 -2.17 4.23
N ILE A 43 -17.97 -2.55 2.94
CA ILE A 43 -18.32 -1.64 1.85
C ILE A 43 -19.83 -1.71 1.63
N GLY A 44 -20.53 -0.62 1.95
CA GLY A 44 -21.96 -0.49 1.65
C GLY A 44 -22.18 -0.30 0.15
N ILE A 45 -23.06 -1.11 -0.43
CA ILE A 45 -23.44 -1.02 -1.85
C ILE A 45 -24.93 -0.67 -1.93
N VAL A 46 -25.32 0.13 -2.93
CA VAL A 46 -26.74 0.40 -3.20
C VAL A 46 -27.45 -0.92 -3.54
N PRO A 47 -28.63 -1.20 -2.94
CA PRO A 47 -29.40 -2.40 -3.28
C PRO A 47 -29.66 -2.51 -4.78
N GLY A 48 -29.32 -3.64 -5.38
CA GLY A 48 -29.47 -3.88 -6.82
C GLY A 48 -28.20 -3.66 -7.66
N THR A 49 -27.08 -3.23 -7.07
CA THR A 49 -25.79 -3.22 -7.76
C THR A 49 -25.32 -4.64 -8.04
N SER A 50 -25.06 -4.94 -9.31
CA SER A 50 -24.43 -6.20 -9.75
C SER A 50 -22.90 -6.08 -9.72
N PRO A 51 -22.16 -7.18 -9.47
CA PRO A 51 -20.71 -7.21 -9.64
C PRO A 51 -20.31 -6.79 -11.06
N ILE A 52 -19.21 -6.04 -11.17
CA ILE A 52 -18.62 -5.64 -12.45
C ILE A 52 -17.32 -6.41 -12.63
N LEU A 53 -17.14 -6.99 -13.82
CA LEU A 53 -15.90 -7.66 -14.22
C LEU A 53 -15.34 -6.94 -15.44
N MET A 54 -14.08 -6.50 -15.36
CA MET A 54 -13.36 -5.89 -16.46
C MET A 54 -12.00 -6.57 -16.60
N ALA A 55 -11.55 -6.82 -17.82
CA ALA A 55 -10.22 -7.37 -18.05
C ALA A 55 -9.16 -6.38 -17.55
N PRO A 56 -8.04 -6.85 -16.95
CA PRO A 56 -6.95 -5.98 -16.57
C PRO A 56 -6.42 -5.18 -17.77
N TYR A 57 -6.01 -3.94 -17.52
CA TYR A 57 -5.35 -3.14 -18.54
C TYR A 57 -4.00 -3.78 -18.93
N ARG A 58 -3.65 -3.72 -20.23
CA ARG A 58 -2.34 -4.16 -20.72
C ARG A 58 -1.34 -3.02 -20.49
N MET A 59 -0.60 -3.10 -19.40
CA MET A 59 0.50 -2.19 -19.12
C MET A 59 1.69 -2.50 -20.02
N SER A 60 2.39 -1.46 -20.47
CA SER A 60 3.66 -1.64 -21.16
C SER A 60 4.75 -2.09 -20.17
N ALA A 61 5.89 -2.58 -20.67
CA ALA A 61 7.00 -2.97 -19.80
C ALA A 61 7.60 -1.81 -18.99
N ALA A 62 7.35 -0.55 -19.39
CA ALA A 62 7.82 0.62 -18.67
C ALA A 62 6.90 1.03 -17.50
N GLU A 63 5.69 0.48 -17.42
CA GLU A 63 4.70 0.78 -16.38
C GLU A 63 4.55 -0.37 -15.35
N LEU A 64 5.33 -1.44 -15.51
CA LEU A 64 5.47 -2.53 -14.54
C LEU A 64 6.60 -2.22 -13.56
#